data_AF-A0A9D9E5D6-F1
#
_entry.id   AF-A0A9D9E5D6-F1
#
_cell.length_a   1.000
_cell.length_b   1.000
_cell.length_c   1.000
_cell.angle_alpha   90.00
_cell.angle_beta   90.00
_cell.angle_gamma   90.00
#
_symmetry.space_group_name_H-M   'P 1'
#
loop_
_entity.id
_entity.type
_entity.pdbx_description
1 polymer ?
#
loop_
_entity_poly.entity_id
_entity_poly.type
_entity_poly.pdbx_seq_one_letter_code
_entity_poly.pdbx_strand_id
1 'polypeptide(L)'
;MSLNYLIFHQVGTANNQIIINHLLKINPVIKYSLCISMPFLTPILEELVFRGILTNMFFNPKNIWAKVILSGIIFSSGHISTNIISFLLYFTLGVILALTYLKTDKQFDSIMVHFFVNFTATLSFLFH
;
A
#
# COMPACT_ATOMS: atom_id res chain seq x y z
N MET A 1 -19.37 1.10 2.19
CA MET A 1 -18.95 -0.12 2.91
C MET A 1 -18.12 -0.97 1.95
N SER A 2 -16.91 -1.40 2.31
CA SER A 2 -16.01 -2.12 1.39
C SER A 2 -16.41 -3.59 1.24
N LEU A 3 -16.08 -4.23 0.11
CA LEU A 3 -16.38 -5.65 -0.13
C LEU A 3 -15.77 -6.57 0.95
N ASN A 4 -14.57 -6.24 1.43
CA ASN A 4 -13.91 -6.98 2.51
C ASN A 4 -14.72 -6.93 3.81
N TYR A 5 -15.38 -5.81 4.09
CA TYR A 5 -16.25 -5.70 5.26
C TYR A 5 -17.52 -6.54 5.10
N LEU A 6 -18.15 -6.52 3.93
CA LEU A 6 -19.40 -7.27 3.71
C LEU A 6 -19.24 -8.78 3.87
N ILE A 7 -18.07 -9.32 3.50
CA ILE A 7 -17.82 -10.77 3.50
C ILE A 7 -17.06 -11.20 4.76
N PHE A 8 -15.99 -10.48 5.12
CA PHE A 8 -15.08 -10.86 6.21
C PHE A 8 -15.19 -9.95 7.44
N HIS A 9 -16.06 -8.93 7.43
CA HIS A 9 -16.21 -7.96 8.53
C HIS A 9 -14.90 -7.24 8.90
N GLN A 10 -14.01 -7.09 7.90
CA GLN A 10 -12.70 -6.46 8.06
C GLN A 10 -12.63 -5.14 7.28
N VAL A 11 -12.20 -4.09 7.97
CA VAL A 11 -12.03 -2.74 7.40
C VAL A 11 -10.58 -2.44 6.98
N GLY A 12 -9.64 -3.34 7.28
CA GLY A 12 -8.22 -3.20 6.96
C GLY A 12 -7.44 -4.48 7.26
N THR A 13 -6.11 -4.39 7.24
CA THR A 13 -5.21 -5.50 7.64
C THR A 13 -5.11 -5.64 9.15
N ALA A 14 -4.53 -6.75 9.60
CA ALA A 14 -4.18 -6.96 11.00
C ALA A 14 -3.31 -5.81 11.55
N ASN A 15 -2.35 -5.32 10.76
CA ASN A 15 -1.52 -4.17 11.14
C ASN A 15 -2.35 -2.90 11.36
N ASN A 16 -3.28 -2.59 10.45
CA ASN A 16 -4.13 -1.41 10.59
C ASN A 16 -4.98 -1.49 11.87
N GLN A 17 -5.51 -2.67 12.19
CA GLN A 17 -6.32 -2.87 13.40
C GLN A 17 -5.50 -2.75 14.70
N ILE A 18 -4.26 -3.22 14.73
CA ILE A 18 -3.37 -3.02 15.89
C ILE A 18 -3.10 -1.53 16.11
N ILE A 19 -2.79 -0.79 15.03
CA ILE A 19 -2.53 0.65 15.10
C ILE A 19 -3.76 1.38 15.67
N ILE A 20 -4.96 1.08 15.15
CA ILE A 20 -6.21 1.74 15.57
C ILE A 20 -6.56 1.40 17.02
N ASN A 21 -6.51 0.12 17.38
CA ASN A 21 -7.01 -0.33 18.68
C ASN A 21 -6.04 -0.05 19.82
N HIS A 22 -4.73 -0.04 19.54
CA HIS A 22 -3.71 0.11 20.57
C HIS A 22 -2.93 1.42 20.46
N LEU A 23 -2.48 1.86 19.29
CA LEU A 23 -1.58 3.02 19.20
C LEU A 23 -2.32 4.36 19.17
N LEU A 24 -3.46 4.44 18.47
CA LEU A 24 -4.21 5.70 18.35
C LEU A 24 -4.93 6.11 19.64
N LYS A 25 -5.21 5.16 20.55
CA LYS A 25 -5.90 5.42 21.83
C LYS A 25 -4.97 5.87 22.95
N ILE A 26 -3.65 5.70 22.80
CA ILE A 26 -2.67 5.90 23.88
C ILE A 26 -2.18 7.35 23.95
N ASN A 27 -1.95 8.03 22.81
CA ASN A 27 -1.41 9.39 22.82
C ASN A 27 -1.75 10.17 21.53
N PRO A 28 -2.31 11.41 21.63
CA PRO A 28 -2.60 12.24 20.46
C PRO A 28 -1.36 12.53 19.60
N VAL A 29 -0.16 12.60 20.19
CA VAL A 29 1.09 12.77 19.44
C VAL A 29 1.34 11.61 18.48
N ILE A 30 1.08 10.37 18.90
CA ILE A 30 1.20 9.17 18.05
C ILE A 30 0.13 9.19 16.94
N LYS A 31 -1.09 9.63 17.27
CA LYS A 31 -2.16 9.78 16.27
C LYS A 31 -1.75 10.76 15.16
N TYR A 32 -1.29 11.95 15.51
CA TYR A 32 -0.90 12.95 14.51
C TYR A 32 0.37 12.56 13.74
N SER A 33 1.35 11.92 14.38
CA SER A 33 2.55 11.44 13.68
C SER A 33 2.22 10.37 12.64
N LEU A 34 1.32 9.43 12.96
CA LEU A 34 0.82 8.42 12.02
C LEU A 34 0.01 9.04 10.87
N CYS A 35 -0.83 10.03 11.16
CA CYS A 35 -1.61 10.71 10.12
C CYS A 35 -0.73 11.43 9.08
N ILE A 36 0.50 11.80 9.46
CA ILE A 36 1.48 12.38 8.55
C ILE A 36 2.33 11.28 7.91
N SER A 37 2.81 10.30 8.66
CA SER A 37 3.73 9.30 8.12
C SER A 37 3.06 8.34 7.12
N MET A 38 1.82 7.92 7.36
CA MET A 38 1.10 6.96 6.51
C MET A 38 0.86 7.45 5.07
N PRO A 39 0.41 8.69 4.81
CA PRO A 39 0.25 9.16 3.44
C PRO A 39 1.56 9.64 2.81
N PHE A 40 2.51 10.19 3.59
CA PHE A 40 3.72 10.78 3.02
C PHE A 40 4.92 9.83 3.05
N LEU A 41 5.37 9.44 4.25
CA LEU A 41 6.63 8.72 4.42
C LEU A 41 6.54 7.28 3.92
N THR A 42 5.44 6.59 4.22
CA THR A 42 5.25 5.19 3.86
C THR A 42 5.29 4.99 2.33
N PRO A 43 4.50 5.71 1.50
CA PRO A 43 4.59 5.57 0.05
C PRO A 43 5.97 5.87 -0.52
N ILE A 44 6.68 6.88 0.00
CA ILE A 44 8.02 7.21 -0.49
C ILE A 44 8.97 6.02 -0.27
N LEU A 45 9.00 5.48 0.95
CA LEU A 45 9.87 4.35 1.29
C LEU A 45 9.49 3.08 0.53
N GLU A 46 8.20 2.77 0.44
CA GLU A 46 7.73 1.61 -0.29
C GLU A 46 8.07 1.72 -1.78
N GLU A 47 7.81 2.85 -2.44
CA GLU A 47 8.13 3.01 -3.85
C GLU A 47 9.65 2.96 -4.12
N LEU A 48 10.49 3.47 -3.20
CA LEU A 48 11.95 3.33 -3.32
C LEU A 48 12.38 1.86 -3.34
N VAL A 49 11.79 1.03 -2.46
CA VAL A 49 12.10 -0.40 -2.41
C VAL A 49 11.48 -1.14 -3.59
N PHE A 50 10.20 -0.93 -3.88
CA PHE A 50 9.48 -1.70 -4.89
C PHE A 50 9.84 -1.28 -6.32
N ARG A 51 9.95 0.02 -6.60
CA ARG A 51 10.13 0.54 -7.97
C ARG A 51 11.60 0.86 -8.21
N GLY A 52 12.28 1.45 -7.23
CA GLY A 52 13.71 1.71 -7.32
C GLY A 52 14.56 0.44 -7.38
N ILE A 53 14.25 -0.56 -6.53
CA ILE A 53 15.05 -1.78 -6.37
C ILE A 53 14.38 -3.00 -7.03
N LEU A 54 13.25 -3.46 -6.52
CA LEU A 54 12.65 -4.75 -6.93
C LEU A 54 12.30 -4.83 -8.43
N THR A 55 11.61 -3.81 -8.95
CA THR A 55 11.17 -3.77 -10.35
C THR A 55 12.35 -3.70 -11.34
N ASN A 56 13.49 -3.17 -10.88
CA ASN A 56 14.70 -2.97 -11.67
C ASN A 56 15.71 -4.13 -11.56
N MET A 57 15.78 -4.82 -10.41
CA MET A 57 16.79 -5.87 -10.17
C MET A 57 16.40 -7.26 -10.66
N PHE A 58 15.14 -7.68 -10.50
CA PHE A 58 14.81 -9.12 -10.55
C PHE A 58 14.41 -9.66 -11.92
N PHE A 59 14.45 -8.86 -12.98
CA PHE A 59 13.83 -9.25 -14.25
C PHE A 59 14.62 -8.92 -15.49
N ASN A 60 14.57 -9.82 -16.46
CA ASN A 60 14.88 -9.51 -17.84
C ASN A 60 14.07 -8.27 -18.24
N PRO A 61 14.73 -7.17 -18.67
CA PRO A 61 14.06 -5.90 -18.94
C PRO A 61 12.92 -6.01 -19.96
N LYS A 62 12.93 -7.07 -20.80
CA LYS A 62 11.93 -7.32 -21.82
C LYS A 62 10.62 -7.92 -21.30
N ASN A 63 10.59 -8.53 -20.10
CA ASN A 63 9.38 -9.20 -19.60
C ASN A 63 8.61 -8.32 -18.61
N ILE A 64 7.85 -7.37 -19.16
CA ILE A 64 7.04 -6.39 -18.43
C ILE A 64 6.02 -7.06 -17.51
N TRP A 65 5.32 -8.09 -17.99
CA TRP A 65 4.26 -8.73 -17.22
C TRP A 65 4.78 -9.51 -16.01
N ALA A 66 5.94 -10.17 -16.14
CA ALA A 66 6.58 -10.82 -15.00
C ALA A 66 6.97 -9.81 -13.90
N LYS A 67 7.50 -8.64 -14.28
CA LYS A 67 7.79 -7.53 -13.36
C LYS A 67 6.54 -7.09 -12.60
N VAL A 68 5.47 -6.81 -13.34
CA VAL A 68 4.21 -6.29 -12.79
C VAL A 68 3.56 -7.29 -11.84
N ILE A 69 3.44 -8.55 -12.26
CA ILE A 69 2.78 -9.59 -11.45
C ILE A 69 3.57 -9.86 -10.18
N LEU A 70 4.89 -10.03 -10.27
CA LEU A 70 5.68 -10.29 -9.06
C LEU A 70 5.72 -9.08 -8.13
N SER A 71 5.81 -7.86 -8.68
CA SER A 71 5.71 -6.63 -7.89
C SER A 71 4.41 -6.61 -7.09
N GLY A 72 3.28 -6.93 -7.73
CA GLY A 72 1.99 -7.08 -7.05
C GLY A 72 2.01 -8.16 -5.96
N ILE A 73 2.56 -9.34 -6.23
CA ILE A 73 2.61 -10.46 -5.26
C ILE A 73 3.44 -10.07 -4.03
N ILE A 74 4.66 -9.55 -4.23
CA ILE A 74 5.56 -9.19 -3.12
C ILE A 74 4.96 -8.02 -2.34
N PHE A 75 4.42 -7.02 -3.03
CA PHE A 75 3.76 -5.87 -2.40
C PHE A 75 2.60 -6.31 -1.51
N SER A 76 1.71 -7.17 -2.03
CA SER A 76 0.59 -7.72 -1.26
C SER A 76 1.04 -8.59 -0.09
N SER A 77 2.11 -9.38 -0.28
CA SER A 77 2.68 -10.21 0.79
C SER A 77 3.24 -9.38 1.94
N GLY A 78 3.90 -8.25 1.64
CA GLY A 78 4.40 -7.30 2.65
C GLY A 78 3.28 -6.64 3.49
N HIS A 79 2.05 -6.63 2.98
CA HIS A 79 0.89 -6.07 3.68
C HIS A 79 0.18 -7.07 4.62
N ILE A 80 0.73 -8.28 4.80
CA ILE A 80 0.25 -9.29 5.76
C ILE A 80 -1.27 -9.49 5.66
N SER A 81 -1.73 -9.74 4.44
CA SER A 81 -3.14 -10.00 4.15
C SER A 81 -3.62 -11.27 4.86
N THR A 82 -4.74 -11.16 5.58
CA THR A 82 -5.32 -12.29 6.34
C THR A 82 -6.42 -13.03 5.58
N ASN A 83 -6.88 -12.49 4.45
CA ASN A 83 -7.87 -13.12 3.60
C ASN A 83 -7.61 -12.84 2.10
N ILE A 84 -8.31 -13.56 1.23
CA ILE A 84 -8.11 -13.45 -0.22
C ILE A 84 -8.52 -12.08 -0.79
N ILE A 85 -9.53 -11.44 -0.23
CA ILE A 85 -9.99 -10.12 -0.70
C ILE A 85 -8.94 -9.06 -0.35
N SER A 86 -8.41 -9.05 0.87
CA SER A 86 -7.34 -8.12 1.24
C SER A 86 -6.08 -8.37 0.40
N PHE A 87 -5.73 -9.64 0.17
CA PHE A 87 -4.60 -9.99 -0.70
C PHE A 87 -4.78 -9.45 -2.12
N LEU A 88 -5.96 -9.64 -2.71
CA LEU A 88 -6.27 -9.14 -4.05
C LEU A 88 -6.27 -7.60 -4.10
N LEU A 89 -6.78 -6.92 -3.07
CA LEU A 89 -6.76 -5.45 -3.01
C LEU A 89 -5.33 -4.90 -3.05
N TYR A 90 -4.43 -5.40 -2.20
CA TYR A 90 -3.03 -4.96 -2.21
C TYR A 90 -2.27 -5.44 -3.45
N PHE A 91 -2.58 -6.63 -3.97
CA PHE A 91 -2.00 -7.12 -5.21
C PHE A 91 -2.35 -6.19 -6.38
N THR A 92 -3.62 -5.82 -6.52
CA THR A 92 -4.08 -4.90 -7.57
C THR A 92 -3.45 -3.52 -7.40
N LEU A 93 -3.34 -2.99 -6.17
CA LEU A 93 -2.62 -1.74 -5.91
C LEU A 93 -1.15 -1.84 -6.36
N GLY A 94 -0.44 -2.90 -5.97
CA GLY A 94 0.95 -3.14 -6.37
C GLY A 94 1.12 -3.24 -7.89
N VAL A 95 0.17 -3.88 -8.59
CA VAL A 95 0.12 -3.93 -10.06
C VAL A 95 -0.07 -2.54 -10.67
N ILE A 96 -1.02 -1.74 -10.17
CA ILE A 96 -1.30 -0.38 -10.67
C ILE A 96 -0.06 0.50 -10.51
N LEU A 97 0.58 0.46 -9.35
CA LEU A 97 1.79 1.23 -9.06
C LEU A 97 2.97 0.79 -9.94
N ALA A 98 3.17 -0.52 -10.14
CA ALA A 98 4.18 -1.03 -11.06
C ALA A 98 3.93 -0.59 -12.52
N LEU A 99 2.68 -0.66 -13.00
CA LEU A 99 2.31 -0.19 -14.33
C LEU A 99 2.47 1.31 -14.49
N THR A 100 2.16 2.09 -13.44
CA THR A 100 2.33 3.55 -13.44
C THR A 100 3.80 3.89 -13.64
N TYR A 101 4.68 3.30 -12.83
CA TYR A 101 6.13 3.47 -12.96
C TYR A 101 6.64 3.07 -14.35
N LEU A 102 6.26 1.90 -14.86
CA LEU A 102 6.73 1.40 -16.17
C LEU A 102 6.20 2.24 -17.34
N LYS A 103 5.04 2.87 -17.20
CA LYS A 103 4.46 3.72 -18.24
C LYS A 103 5.08 5.10 -18.28
N THR A 104 5.40 5.67 -17.12
CA THR A 104 5.90 7.05 -17.02
C THR A 104 7.41 7.14 -16.94
N ASP A 105 8.08 6.03 -16.63
CA ASP A 105 9.50 5.92 -16.30
C ASP A 105 9.92 6.89 -15.17
N LYS A 106 8.95 7.29 -14.35
CA LYS A 106 9.12 8.25 -13.26
C LYS A 106 8.60 7.65 -11.97
N GLN A 107 9.52 7.47 -11.03
CA GLN A 107 9.17 6.98 -9.71
C GLN A 107 8.21 7.93 -8.96
N PHE A 108 8.36 9.24 -9.18
CA PHE A 108 7.51 10.26 -8.58
C PHE A 108 6.01 10.04 -8.88
N ASP A 109 5.67 9.61 -10.10
CA ASP A 109 4.27 9.42 -10.48
C ASP A 109 3.63 8.24 -9.71
N SER A 110 4.39 7.16 -9.50
CA SER A 110 3.96 6.06 -8.64
C SER A 110 3.80 6.49 -7.18
N ILE A 111 4.74 7.30 -6.67
CA ILE A 111 4.66 7.88 -5.31
C ILE A 111 3.40 8.73 -5.16
N MET A 112 3.03 9.53 -6.16
CA MET A 112 1.83 10.37 -6.09
C MET A 112 0.55 9.53 -6.10
N VAL A 113 0.46 8.52 -6.96
CA VAL A 113 -0.70 7.60 -6.96
C VAL A 113 -0.84 6.92 -5.60
N HIS A 114 0.27 6.41 -5.06
CA HIS A 114 0.28 5.73 -3.76
C HIS A 114 -0.06 6.69 -2.61
N PHE A 115 0.46 7.92 -2.64
CA PHE A 115 0.11 9.00 -1.72
C PHE A 115 -1.41 9.21 -1.65
N PHE A 116 -2.08 9.36 -2.80
CA PHE A 116 -3.53 9.60 -2.81
C PHE A 116 -4.32 8.41 -2.23
N VAL A 117 -3.89 7.18 -2.52
CA VAL A 117 -4.50 5.98 -1.94
C VAL A 117 -4.35 5.98 -0.41
N ASN A 118 -3.14 6.22 0.11
CA ASN A 118 -2.92 6.23 1.55
C ASN A 118 -3.57 7.45 2.23
N PHE A 119 -3.64 8.59 1.55
CA PHE A 119 -4.31 9.79 2.06
C PHE A 119 -5.81 9.56 2.27
N THR A 120 -6.49 8.97 1.29
CA THR A 120 -7.93 8.64 1.41
C THR A 120 -8.20 7.61 2.52
N ALA A 121 -7.31 6.61 2.67
CA ALA A 121 -7.38 5.66 3.77
C ALA A 121 -7.16 6.33 5.14
N THR A 122 -6.17 7.22 5.23
CA THR A 122 -5.85 7.96 6.46
C THR A 122 -6.99 8.90 6.88
N LEU A 123 -7.63 9.55 5.91
CA LEU A 123 -8.78 10.42 6.17
C LEU A 123 -9.94 9.63 6.80
N SER A 124 -10.14 8.40 6.35
CA SER A 124 -11.15 7.50 6.92
C SER A 124 -10.84 7.13 8.38
N PHE A 125 -9.55 7.04 8.77
CA PHE A 125 -9.15 6.83 10.16
C PHE A 125 -9.26 8.08 11.04
N LEU A 126 -9.20 9.28 10.47
CA LEU A 126 -9.29 10.52 11.26
C LEU A 126 -10.73 10.80 11.73
N PHE A 127 -11.71 10.40 10.91
CA PHE A 127 -13.13 10.63 11.13
C PHE A 127 -13.87 9.43 11.75
N HIS A 128 -13.15 8.37 12.13
CA HIS A 128 -13.62 7.25 12.96
C HIS A 128 -12.98 7.32 14.36
#